data_AF-A0AAN7AFW2-F1
#
_entry.id   AF-A0AAN7AFW2-F1
#
_cell.length_a   1.000
_cell.length_b   1.000
_cell.length_c   1.000
_cell.angle_alpha   90.00
_cell.angle_beta   90.00
_cell.angle_gamma   90.00
#
_symmetry.space_group_name_H-M   'P 1'
#
loop_
_entity.id
_entity.type
_entity.pdbx_description
1 polymer ?
#
loop_
_entity_poly.entity_id
_entity_poly.type
_entity_poly.pdbx_seq_one_letter_code
_entity_poly.pdbx_strand_id
1 'polypeptide(L)'
;MADSQSGGEWNQVKRKGRRIRNVVQSTSQDNDAPSALQPNPNPEHSVTDLVGYHEKVSKKFKESSCWENIEKLFSFVLSNHEKPVITKAVCLGTGPYDPYDGSAQARWTAHMQTAAFNAVVELIREKTGQEIKCFIQEPRFTQFDKDFCAKLGLDAVDSPTGFDLVDKNTLLFGIHLEIEICNLALKALPVVLIGTGLEEWLKVHPRASKEEPGSLHRFFDVEDTHTQYTFPDLDFIFSSTSMYWRKDEQNPVNTPVIPEKDASTDQEAGSSPDITVLLRPLDTLRLTNSGNSDTQR
;
A
#
# COMPACT_ATOMS: atom_id res chain seq x y z
N MET A 1 -39.47 5.42 17.82
CA MET A 1 -38.44 5.18 18.85
C MET A 1 -37.69 3.95 18.37
N ALA A 2 -36.75 4.08 17.44
CA ALA A 2 -35.42 4.69 17.53
C ALA A 2 -34.44 3.85 18.36
N ASP A 3 -33.27 3.64 17.75
CA ASP A 3 -31.98 3.19 18.28
C ASP A 3 -31.74 1.67 18.44
N SER A 4 -30.58 1.11 18.10
CA SER A 4 -29.39 1.57 17.35
C SER A 4 -28.42 0.39 17.21
N GLN A 5 -27.53 0.52 16.23
CA GLN A 5 -26.39 -0.31 15.82
C GLN A 5 -25.53 -1.00 16.91
N SER A 6 -24.99 -2.17 16.56
CA SER A 6 -23.64 -2.64 16.94
C SER A 6 -23.18 -3.57 15.80
N GLY A 7 -22.07 -3.39 15.10
CA GLY A 7 -20.73 -2.99 15.53
C GLY A 7 -19.82 -4.10 14.98
N GLY A 8 -19.17 -3.85 13.83
CA GLY A 8 -18.33 -4.84 13.14
C GLY A 8 -17.09 -5.17 13.97
N GLU A 9 -17.06 -6.39 14.50
CA GLU A 9 -16.02 -6.91 15.39
C GLU A 9 -14.93 -7.62 14.58
N TRP A 10 -13.66 -7.29 14.82
CA TRP A 10 -12.49 -7.81 14.09
C TRP A 10 -12.21 -9.27 14.46
N ASN A 11 -12.05 -10.15 13.46
CA ASN A 11 -11.69 -11.55 13.66
C ASN A 11 -10.17 -11.78 13.57
N GLN A 12 -9.61 -12.31 14.66
CA GLN A 12 -8.20 -12.66 14.80
C GLN A 12 -7.85 -13.97 14.07
N VAL A 13 -6.96 -13.93 13.07
CA VAL A 13 -6.50 -15.16 12.38
C VAL A 13 -5.33 -15.80 13.14
N LYS A 14 -5.58 -16.94 13.78
CA LYS A 14 -4.54 -17.82 14.32
C LYS A 14 -3.93 -18.66 13.21
N ARG A 15 -2.64 -18.48 12.91
CA ARG A 15 -1.85 -19.46 12.16
C ARG A 15 -1.37 -20.57 13.09
N LYS A 16 -1.72 -21.83 12.79
CA LYS A 16 -0.73 -22.93 12.66
C LYS A 16 -1.33 -24.27 12.20
N GLY A 17 -0.59 -24.91 11.29
CA GLY A 17 -0.34 -26.35 11.14
C GLY A 17 -1.41 -27.37 11.55
N ARG A 18 -1.90 -28.10 10.54
CA ARG A 18 -2.62 -29.39 10.58
C ARG A 18 -2.45 -30.24 11.85
N ARG A 19 -3.58 -30.60 12.48
CA ARG A 19 -4.07 -32.00 12.61
C ARG A 19 -5.54 -32.01 13.08
N ILE A 20 -6.35 -32.80 12.40
CA ILE A 20 -7.78 -33.05 12.70
C ILE A 20 -7.88 -33.92 13.98
N ARG A 21 -8.69 -33.50 14.97
CA ARG A 21 -9.66 -34.35 15.70
C ARG A 21 -10.43 -33.59 16.80
N ASN A 22 -11.75 -33.80 16.78
CA ASN A 22 -12.79 -33.70 17.80
C ASN A 22 -12.96 -32.39 18.59
N VAL A 23 -14.09 -31.76 18.29
CA VAL A 23 -14.71 -30.64 19.00
C VAL A 23 -15.10 -31.07 20.42
N VAL A 24 -14.52 -30.40 21.41
CA VAL A 24 -15.12 -30.25 22.74
C VAL A 24 -15.29 -28.74 22.94
N GLN A 25 -16.55 -28.33 23.11
CA GLN A 25 -16.95 -26.97 23.47
C GLN A 25 -16.19 -26.52 24.73
N SER A 26 -15.44 -25.42 24.64
CA SER A 26 -14.91 -24.74 25.81
C SER A 26 -15.44 -23.31 25.86
N THR A 27 -16.21 -23.09 26.91
CA THR A 27 -16.67 -21.85 27.51
C THR A 27 -15.68 -20.68 27.45
N SER A 28 -16.26 -19.50 27.27
CA SER A 28 -15.73 -18.15 27.47
C SER A 28 -14.79 -18.00 28.67
N GLN A 29 -13.57 -17.52 28.40
CA GLN A 29 -12.81 -16.46 29.12
C GLN A 29 -11.33 -16.55 28.70
N ASP A 30 -10.81 -15.48 28.08
CA ASP A 30 -9.41 -15.01 28.19
C ASP A 30 -9.23 -13.75 27.29
N ASN A 31 -9.62 -12.60 27.83
CA ASN A 31 -9.12 -11.28 27.44
C ASN A 31 -8.01 -10.94 28.46
N ASP A 32 -6.73 -10.83 28.05
CA ASP A 32 -5.68 -10.05 28.78
C ASP A 32 -4.24 -10.26 28.24
N ALA A 33 -4.04 -10.34 26.92
CA ALA A 33 -2.69 -10.23 26.35
C ALA A 33 -2.55 -8.88 25.63
N PRO A 34 -1.72 -7.94 26.10
CA PRO A 34 -1.48 -6.70 25.37
C PRO A 34 -0.80 -7.01 24.05
N SER A 35 -1.43 -6.60 22.95
CA SER A 35 -0.89 -6.73 21.61
C SER A 35 0.16 -5.65 21.36
N ALA A 36 1.26 -5.99 20.69
CA ALA A 36 2.29 -5.07 20.19
C ALA A 36 1.74 -3.90 19.35
N LEU A 37 0.48 -4.01 18.93
CA LEU A 37 -0.21 -3.01 18.14
C LEU A 37 -0.83 -1.88 18.99
N GLN A 38 -0.94 -2.02 20.31
CA GLN A 38 -1.45 -0.95 21.18
C GLN A 38 -0.39 0.13 21.40
N PRO A 39 -0.77 1.40 21.57
CA PRO A 39 0.17 2.45 21.95
C PRO A 39 0.56 2.30 23.42
N ASN A 40 1.73 2.80 23.77
CA ASN A 40 2.20 2.83 25.16
C ASN A 40 1.36 3.81 26.00
N PRO A 41 0.66 3.36 27.06
CA PRO A 41 -0.12 4.24 27.92
C PRO A 41 0.75 5.16 28.79
N ASN A 42 2.02 4.80 28.98
CA ASN A 42 3.00 5.56 29.75
C ASN A 42 4.24 5.79 28.87
N PRO A 43 4.16 6.70 27.89
CA PRO A 43 5.27 6.95 26.97
C PRO A 43 6.53 7.32 27.76
N GLU A 44 7.58 6.50 27.61
CA GLU A 44 8.88 6.76 28.24
C GLU A 44 9.67 7.84 27.47
N HIS A 45 9.31 8.01 26.19
CA HIS A 45 9.91 8.99 25.29
C HIS A 45 9.08 10.27 25.24
N SER A 46 9.74 11.42 25.14
CA SER A 46 9.07 12.68 24.82
C SER A 46 8.78 12.79 23.31
N VAL A 47 7.91 13.71 22.92
CA VAL A 47 7.65 14.00 21.49
C VAL A 47 8.95 14.40 20.78
N THR A 48 9.82 15.15 21.47
CA THR A 48 11.14 15.54 20.94
C THR A 48 12.04 14.34 20.69
N ASP A 49 12.00 13.32 21.57
CA ASP A 49 12.78 12.09 21.37
C ASP A 49 12.29 11.33 20.14
N LEU A 50 10.96 11.26 19.92
CA LEU A 50 10.40 10.65 18.70
C LEU A 50 10.78 11.42 17.44
N VAL A 51 10.79 12.76 17.47
CA VAL A 51 11.27 13.58 16.35
C VAL A 51 12.74 13.26 16.04
N GLY A 52 13.61 13.27 17.06
CA GLY A 52 15.02 12.95 16.87
C GLY A 52 15.26 11.50 16.40
N TYR A 53 14.41 10.56 16.81
CA TYR A 53 14.43 9.20 16.28
C TYR A 53 13.99 9.17 14.80
N HIS A 54 12.87 9.82 14.47
CA HIS A 54 12.33 9.89 13.11
C HIS A 54 13.30 10.54 12.13
N GLU A 55 14.01 11.59 12.52
CA GLU A 55 15.03 12.23 11.68
C GLU A 55 16.16 11.26 11.33
N LYS A 56 16.61 10.43 12.30
CA LYS A 56 17.61 9.38 12.05
C LYS A 56 17.08 8.31 11.10
N VAL A 57 15.83 7.87 11.27
CA VAL A 57 15.20 6.89 10.37
C VAL A 57 15.05 7.49 8.96
N SER A 58 14.59 8.73 8.85
CA SER A 58 14.41 9.44 7.57
C SER A 58 15.72 9.63 6.83
N LYS A 59 16.80 9.98 7.54
CA LYS A 59 18.13 10.04 6.97
C LYS A 59 18.56 8.68 6.42
N LYS A 60 18.44 7.61 7.22
CA LYS A 60 18.76 6.24 6.78
C LYS A 60 17.93 5.80 5.57
N PHE A 61 16.65 6.16 5.52
CA PHE A 61 15.79 5.87 4.38
C PHE A 61 16.31 6.57 3.11
N LYS A 62 16.59 7.88 3.18
CA LYS A 62 17.10 8.65 2.04
C LYS A 62 18.50 8.20 1.57
N GLU A 63 19.30 7.63 2.45
CA GLU A 63 20.61 7.04 2.12
C GLU A 63 20.51 5.60 1.55
N SER A 64 19.31 5.02 1.50
CA SER A 64 19.12 3.64 1.04
C SER A 64 18.96 3.54 -0.48
N SER A 65 19.36 2.40 -1.05
CA SER A 65 19.11 2.08 -2.46
C SER A 65 17.62 1.99 -2.80
N CYS A 66 16.77 1.68 -1.80
CA CYS A 66 15.32 1.70 -1.97
C CYS A 66 14.83 3.11 -2.34
N TRP A 67 15.29 4.15 -1.64
CA TRP A 67 14.94 5.53 -1.95
C TRP A 67 15.43 5.96 -3.34
N GLU A 68 16.68 5.63 -3.70
CA GLU A 68 17.20 5.93 -5.04
C GLU A 68 16.32 5.32 -6.16
N ASN A 69 15.81 4.10 -5.94
CA ASN A 69 14.92 3.43 -6.89
C ASN A 69 13.52 4.06 -6.89
N ILE A 70 13.02 4.52 -5.75
CA ILE A 70 11.75 5.26 -5.66
C ILE A 70 11.88 6.59 -6.43
N GLU A 71 12.96 7.34 -6.24
CA GLU A 71 13.21 8.58 -6.97
C GLU A 71 13.25 8.37 -8.49
N LYS A 72 13.93 7.31 -8.94
CA LYS A 72 13.99 6.93 -10.36
C LYS A 72 12.60 6.57 -10.89
N LEU A 73 11.84 5.76 -10.15
CA LEU A 73 10.48 5.38 -10.52
C LEU A 73 9.56 6.59 -10.66
N PHE A 74 9.53 7.47 -9.66
CA PHE A 74 8.69 8.67 -9.70
C PHE A 74 9.15 9.65 -10.78
N SER A 75 10.46 9.83 -10.98
CA SER A 75 10.97 10.67 -12.06
C SER A 75 10.58 10.13 -13.43
N PHE A 76 10.63 8.80 -13.61
CA PHE A 76 10.15 8.13 -14.82
C PHE A 76 8.66 8.38 -15.02
N VAL A 77 7.82 8.06 -14.03
CA VAL A 77 6.36 8.20 -14.15
C VAL A 77 5.95 9.65 -14.41
N LEU A 78 6.49 10.61 -13.65
CA LEU A 78 6.18 12.03 -13.83
C LEU A 78 6.66 12.63 -15.16
N SER A 79 7.57 11.96 -15.87
CA SER A 79 8.04 12.38 -17.19
C SER A 79 7.29 11.72 -18.35
N ASN A 80 6.59 10.60 -18.09
CA ASN A 80 5.93 9.79 -19.12
C ASN A 80 4.40 9.86 -19.08
N HIS A 81 3.81 10.38 -18.00
CA HIS A 81 2.37 10.60 -17.89
C HIS A 81 2.05 12.09 -17.81
N GLU A 82 0.81 12.46 -18.15
CA GLU A 82 0.33 13.77 -17.75
C GLU A 82 0.42 13.90 -16.23
N LYS A 83 0.84 15.08 -15.75
CA LYS A 83 1.01 15.31 -14.32
C LYS A 83 -0.39 15.42 -13.70
N PRO A 84 -0.84 14.43 -12.90
CA PRO A 84 -2.15 14.50 -12.30
C PRO A 84 -2.16 15.58 -11.22
N VAL A 85 -3.35 16.13 -11.00
CA VAL A 85 -3.60 17.01 -9.86
C VAL A 85 -3.66 16.18 -8.58
N ILE A 86 -2.66 16.34 -7.73
CA ILE A 86 -2.58 15.75 -6.40
C ILE A 86 -2.73 16.89 -5.39
N THR A 87 -3.86 16.94 -4.68
CA THR A 87 -4.14 17.99 -3.69
C THR A 87 -3.89 17.54 -2.26
N LYS A 88 -3.86 16.22 -2.05
CA LYS A 88 -3.69 15.61 -0.74
C LYS A 88 -3.02 14.26 -0.84
N ALA A 89 -2.30 13.92 0.22
CA ALA A 89 -1.70 12.62 0.43
C ALA A 89 -2.22 12.08 1.76
N VAL A 90 -2.67 10.83 1.76
CA VAL A 90 -3.25 10.16 2.93
C VAL A 90 -2.42 8.92 3.24
N CYS A 91 -1.82 8.87 4.42
CA CYS A 91 -1.11 7.71 4.94
C CYS A 91 -2.00 6.97 5.93
N LEU A 92 -2.20 5.67 5.73
CA LEU A 92 -3.08 4.85 6.59
C LEU A 92 -2.29 3.71 7.24
N GLY A 93 -2.54 3.48 8.53
CA GLY A 93 -2.19 2.23 9.21
C GLY A 93 -0.70 2.02 9.48
N THR A 94 0.05 3.08 9.79
CA THR A 94 1.49 2.95 10.11
C THR A 94 1.78 2.21 11.41
N GLY A 95 0.78 2.04 12.29
CA GLY A 95 0.96 1.62 13.68
C GLY A 95 1.45 2.75 14.58
N PRO A 96 1.47 2.54 15.91
CA PRO A 96 1.90 3.53 16.90
C PRO A 96 3.40 3.81 16.82
N TYR A 97 3.82 5.04 17.13
CA TYR A 97 5.23 5.42 17.15
C TYR A 97 5.94 5.05 18.46
N ASP A 98 5.16 4.85 19.53
CA ASP A 98 5.63 4.22 20.76
C ASP A 98 4.74 3.02 21.12
N PRO A 99 5.06 1.80 20.64
CA PRO A 99 4.23 0.62 20.88
C PRO A 99 4.28 0.18 22.36
N TYR A 100 3.15 -0.34 22.86
CA TYR A 100 2.94 -0.77 24.24
C TYR A 100 4.00 -1.74 24.76
N ASP A 101 4.38 -2.71 23.93
CA ASP A 101 5.35 -3.75 24.30
C ASP A 101 6.80 -3.28 24.14
N GLY A 102 7.02 -2.01 23.79
CA GLY A 102 8.35 -1.45 23.53
C GLY A 102 9.01 -2.02 22.27
N SER A 103 8.25 -2.68 21.37
CA SER A 103 8.77 -3.32 20.16
C SER A 103 9.56 -2.34 19.29
N ALA A 104 10.88 -2.47 19.33
CA ALA A 104 11.78 -1.70 18.49
C ALA A 104 11.49 -1.91 17.00
N GLN A 105 11.02 -3.09 16.62
CA GLN A 105 10.68 -3.42 15.25
C GLN A 105 9.42 -2.69 14.78
N ALA A 106 8.35 -2.70 15.57
CA ALA A 106 7.11 -2.01 15.23
C ALA A 106 7.34 -0.50 15.14
N ARG A 107 8.05 0.07 16.11
CA ARG A 107 8.46 1.49 16.09
C ARG A 107 9.28 1.81 14.83
N TRP A 108 10.31 1.02 14.54
CA TRP A 108 11.13 1.22 13.34
C TRP A 108 10.29 1.21 12.07
N THR A 109 9.37 0.25 11.92
CA THR A 109 8.49 0.13 10.75
C THR A 109 7.57 1.35 10.62
N ALA A 110 6.92 1.79 11.70
CA ALA A 110 6.06 2.97 11.69
C ALA A 110 6.81 4.23 11.24
N HIS A 111 8.01 4.47 11.80
CA HIS A 111 8.85 5.59 11.40
C HIS A 111 9.38 5.47 9.96
N MET A 112 9.73 4.26 9.50
CA MET A 112 10.24 4.03 8.14
C MET A 112 9.15 4.27 7.09
N GLN A 113 7.94 3.74 7.30
CA GLN A 113 6.81 3.96 6.40
C GLN A 113 6.43 5.44 6.35
N THR A 114 6.41 6.12 7.50
CA THR A 114 6.15 7.56 7.57
C THR A 114 7.24 8.37 6.86
N ALA A 115 8.51 7.99 7.01
CA ALA A 115 9.63 8.63 6.34
C ALA A 115 9.53 8.48 4.81
N ALA A 116 9.16 7.30 4.34
CA ALA A 116 8.95 7.05 2.91
C ALA A 116 7.75 7.83 2.35
N PHE A 117 6.64 7.86 3.08
CA PHE A 117 5.49 8.70 2.74
C PHE A 117 5.90 10.18 2.58
N ASN A 118 6.57 10.75 3.58
CA ASN A 118 7.03 12.13 3.54
C ASN A 118 7.98 12.38 2.35
N ALA A 119 8.96 11.49 2.15
CA ALA A 119 9.93 11.65 1.07
C ALA A 119 9.27 11.60 -0.32
N VAL A 120 8.33 10.67 -0.54
CA VAL A 120 7.56 10.58 -1.79
C VAL A 120 6.75 11.86 -2.03
N VAL A 121 6.06 12.38 -1.01
CA VAL A 121 5.27 13.61 -1.16
C VAL A 121 6.17 14.82 -1.44
N GLU A 122 7.30 14.97 -0.74
CA GLU A 122 8.28 16.02 -1.01
C GLU A 122 8.81 15.95 -2.45
N LEU A 123 9.17 14.76 -2.93
CA LEU A 123 9.63 14.57 -4.30
C LEU A 123 8.56 15.03 -5.32
N ILE A 124 7.29 14.70 -5.08
CA ILE A 124 6.20 15.15 -5.97
C ILE A 124 6.06 16.67 -5.91
N ARG A 125 6.09 17.28 -4.70
CA ARG A 125 6.05 18.75 -4.54
C ARG A 125 7.17 19.42 -5.33
N GLU A 126 8.40 18.93 -5.18
CA GLU A 126 9.58 19.46 -5.88
C GLU A 126 9.46 19.35 -7.42
N LYS A 127 8.97 18.22 -7.93
CA LYS A 127 8.90 17.95 -9.39
C LYS A 127 7.69 18.58 -10.08
N THR A 128 6.63 18.88 -9.33
CA THR A 128 5.36 19.34 -9.89
C THR A 128 4.98 20.75 -9.45
N GLY A 129 5.57 21.27 -8.37
CA GLY A 129 5.21 22.55 -7.76
C GLY A 129 3.84 22.54 -7.06
N GLN A 130 3.20 21.36 -6.92
CA GLN A 130 1.88 21.26 -6.32
C GLN A 130 1.95 21.38 -4.80
N GLU A 131 1.02 22.13 -4.22
CA GLU A 131 0.78 22.07 -2.78
C GLU A 131 -0.09 20.86 -2.45
N ILE A 132 0.48 19.95 -1.67
CA ILE A 132 -0.17 18.70 -1.25
C ILE A 132 -0.44 18.80 0.25
N LYS A 133 -1.66 18.56 0.73
CA LYS A 133 -1.92 18.43 2.18
C LYS A 133 -1.64 17.00 2.63
N CYS A 134 -0.95 16.82 3.76
CA CYS A 134 -0.59 15.49 4.24
C CYS A 134 -1.45 15.11 5.45
N PHE A 135 -2.18 14.01 5.32
CA PHE A 135 -2.98 13.43 6.38
C PHE A 135 -2.43 12.06 6.77
N ILE A 136 -2.58 11.72 8.04
CA ILE A 136 -2.24 10.38 8.53
C ILE A 136 -3.33 9.87 9.46
N GLN A 137 -3.66 8.58 9.34
CA GLN A 137 -4.63 7.93 10.21
C GLN A 137 -4.10 6.57 10.67
N GLU A 138 -4.09 6.39 11.98
CA GLU A 138 -3.94 5.11 12.65
C GLU A 138 -5.00 5.08 13.77
N PRO A 139 -5.93 4.11 13.77
CA PRO A 139 -7.01 4.03 14.77
C PRO A 139 -6.53 4.04 16.21
N ARG A 140 -5.28 3.65 16.44
CA ARG A 140 -4.68 3.55 17.77
C ARG A 140 -3.79 4.72 18.17
N PHE A 141 -3.73 5.79 17.38
CA PHE A 141 -2.98 6.98 17.76
C PHE A 141 -3.52 7.60 19.05
N THR A 142 -2.60 7.84 19.98
CA THR A 142 -2.83 8.65 21.16
C THR A 142 -2.67 10.14 20.82
N GLN A 143 -3.01 11.03 21.76
CA GLN A 143 -2.68 12.45 21.60
C GLN A 143 -1.17 12.67 21.44
N PHE A 144 -0.35 11.84 22.08
CA PHE A 144 1.09 11.88 21.96
C PHE A 144 1.57 11.57 20.53
N ASP A 145 0.99 10.56 19.88
CA ASP A 145 1.28 10.26 18.46
C ASP A 145 0.82 11.41 17.53
N LYS A 146 -0.34 12.01 17.81
CA LYS A 146 -0.86 13.16 17.05
C LYS A 146 0.03 14.38 17.18
N ASP A 147 0.51 14.68 18.38
CA ASP A 147 1.44 15.79 18.64
C ASP A 147 2.77 15.57 17.91
N PHE A 148 3.26 14.32 17.87
CA PHE A 148 4.42 13.95 17.05
C PHE A 148 4.16 14.15 15.55
N CYS A 149 3.03 13.67 15.02
CA CYS A 149 2.66 13.87 13.61
C CYS A 149 2.61 15.37 13.24
N ALA A 150 2.05 16.20 14.12
CA ALA A 150 2.00 17.64 13.93
C ALA A 150 3.40 18.27 13.82
N LYS A 151 4.41 17.76 14.56
CA LYS A 151 5.81 18.20 14.41
C LYS A 151 6.41 17.85 13.05
N LEU A 152 5.88 16.83 12.37
CA LEU A 152 6.26 16.46 11.01
C LEU A 152 5.47 17.22 9.93
N GLY A 153 4.54 18.10 10.31
CA GLY A 153 3.63 18.76 9.37
C GLY A 153 2.54 17.83 8.81
N LEU A 154 2.22 16.77 9.55
CA LEU A 154 1.15 15.83 9.21
C LEU A 154 -0.10 16.11 10.04
N ASP A 155 -1.24 16.19 9.36
CA ASP A 155 -2.55 16.29 10.01
C ASP A 155 -3.02 14.88 10.40
N ALA A 156 -2.81 14.51 11.66
CA ALA A 156 -3.31 13.25 12.20
C ALA A 156 -4.83 13.32 12.43
N VAL A 157 -5.58 12.46 11.74
CA VAL A 157 -7.05 12.42 11.80
C VAL A 157 -7.55 11.16 12.49
N ASP A 158 -8.71 11.27 13.15
CA ASP A 158 -9.36 10.14 13.79
C ASP A 158 -10.05 9.22 12.78
N SER A 159 -9.96 7.91 13.00
CA SER A 159 -10.74 6.92 12.23
C SER A 159 -12.24 7.14 12.43
N PRO A 160 -13.08 7.14 11.37
CA PRO A 160 -12.78 6.73 9.98
C PRO A 160 -12.43 7.88 9.00
N THR A 161 -12.19 9.10 9.49
CA THR A 161 -12.11 10.34 8.68
C THR A 161 -11.12 10.24 7.51
N GLY A 162 -9.97 9.62 7.71
CA GLY A 162 -8.93 9.42 6.71
C GLY A 162 -9.41 8.63 5.49
N PHE A 163 -10.39 7.73 5.63
CA PHE A 163 -10.98 7.03 4.49
C PHE A 163 -11.78 7.99 3.60
N ASP A 164 -12.53 8.90 4.21
CA ASP A 164 -13.38 9.86 3.49
C ASP A 164 -12.56 11.00 2.85
N LEU A 165 -11.28 11.15 3.23
CA LEU A 165 -10.34 12.07 2.58
C LEU A 165 -9.80 11.53 1.24
N VAL A 166 -9.97 10.24 0.95
CA VAL A 166 -9.50 9.66 -0.31
C VAL A 166 -10.48 10.00 -1.44
N ASP A 167 -9.99 10.70 -2.46
CA ASP A 167 -10.72 10.98 -3.68
C ASP A 167 -9.81 10.89 -4.92
N LYS A 168 -10.36 11.25 -6.08
CA LYS A 168 -9.66 11.21 -7.36
C LYS A 168 -8.42 12.09 -7.47
N ASN A 169 -8.13 12.98 -6.51
CA ASN A 169 -6.95 13.83 -6.47
C ASN A 169 -6.05 13.52 -5.26
N THR A 170 -6.17 12.30 -4.72
CA THR A 170 -5.40 11.81 -3.56
C THR A 170 -4.26 10.90 -3.98
N LEU A 171 -3.09 11.06 -3.36
CA LEU A 171 -2.12 9.98 -3.20
C LEU A 171 -2.46 9.18 -1.94
N LEU A 172 -2.83 7.92 -2.10
CA LEU A 172 -3.08 7.01 -0.99
C LEU A 172 -1.84 6.15 -0.74
N PHE A 173 -1.32 6.19 0.48
CA PHE A 173 -0.20 5.38 0.95
C PHE A 173 -0.70 4.44 2.06
N GLY A 174 -0.86 3.16 1.72
CA GLY A 174 -1.46 2.15 2.58
C GLY A 174 -0.71 0.83 2.47
N ILE A 175 0.36 0.69 3.25
CA ILE A 175 1.23 -0.49 3.23
C ILE A 175 0.69 -1.52 4.21
N HIS A 176 0.60 -2.79 3.78
CA HIS A 176 0.15 -3.93 4.60
C HIS A 176 -1.24 -3.75 5.24
N LEU A 177 -2.12 -2.98 4.61
CA LEU A 177 -3.50 -2.83 5.06
C LEU A 177 -4.29 -4.11 4.81
N GLU A 178 -5.23 -4.41 5.71
CA GLU A 178 -6.20 -5.48 5.47
C GLU A 178 -7.16 -5.11 4.35
N ILE A 179 -7.62 -6.11 3.58
CA ILE A 179 -8.48 -5.92 2.41
C ILE A 179 -9.75 -5.09 2.70
N GLU A 180 -10.35 -5.25 3.88
CA GLU A 180 -11.53 -4.47 4.27
C GLU A 180 -11.19 -2.99 4.51
N ILE A 181 -10.00 -2.70 5.05
CA ILE A 181 -9.51 -1.32 5.18
C ILE A 181 -9.24 -0.73 3.81
N CYS A 182 -8.62 -1.50 2.91
CA CYS A 182 -8.44 -1.08 1.52
C CYS A 182 -9.78 -0.75 0.86
N ASN A 183 -10.80 -1.59 1.03
CA ASN A 183 -12.14 -1.34 0.48
C ASN A 183 -12.81 -0.09 1.05
N LEU A 184 -12.58 0.22 2.34
CA LEU A 184 -13.07 1.46 2.95
C LEU A 184 -12.38 2.69 2.36
N ALA A 185 -11.06 2.63 2.15
CA ALA A 185 -10.29 3.73 1.57
C ALA A 185 -10.53 3.91 0.06
N LEU A 186 -10.79 2.82 -0.68
CA LEU A 186 -10.98 2.82 -2.14
C LEU A 186 -12.45 2.99 -2.56
N LYS A 187 -13.32 3.53 -1.70
CA LYS A 187 -14.70 3.91 -2.09
C LYS A 187 -14.69 4.89 -3.28
N ALA A 188 -13.73 5.80 -3.28
CA ALA A 188 -13.30 6.56 -4.44
C ALA A 188 -11.88 6.13 -4.80
N LEU A 189 -11.60 5.93 -6.08
CA LEU A 189 -10.25 5.55 -6.50
C LEU A 189 -9.33 6.77 -6.40
N PRO A 190 -8.12 6.63 -5.81
CA PRO A 190 -7.12 7.69 -5.79
C PRO A 190 -6.47 7.88 -7.15
N VAL A 191 -5.68 8.95 -7.32
CA VAL A 191 -4.87 9.12 -8.53
C VAL A 191 -3.56 8.36 -8.45
N VAL A 192 -3.03 8.20 -7.23
CA VAL A 192 -1.90 7.32 -6.93
C VAL A 192 -2.29 6.42 -5.76
N LEU A 193 -2.09 5.11 -5.89
CA LEU A 193 -2.18 4.16 -4.78
C LEU A 193 -0.82 3.48 -4.61
N ILE A 194 -0.27 3.53 -3.40
CA ILE A 194 0.90 2.75 -3.01
C ILE A 194 0.46 1.82 -1.89
N GLY A 195 0.47 0.52 -2.17
CA GLY A 195 -0.06 -0.49 -1.25
C GLY A 195 0.02 -1.90 -1.84
N THR A 196 -0.66 -2.85 -1.20
CA THR A 196 -0.63 -4.26 -1.63
C THR A 196 -1.21 -4.43 -3.04
N GLY A 197 -0.46 -5.06 -3.94
CA GLY A 197 -0.88 -5.30 -5.31
C GLY A 197 -1.97 -6.38 -5.45
N LEU A 198 -2.79 -6.27 -6.51
CA LEU A 198 -3.85 -7.24 -6.83
C LEU A 198 -3.32 -8.68 -6.92
N GLU A 199 -2.14 -8.90 -7.51
CA GLU A 199 -1.51 -10.22 -7.61
C GLU A 199 -1.31 -10.86 -6.23
N GLU A 200 -0.88 -10.08 -5.23
CA GLU A 200 -0.65 -10.57 -3.86
C GLU A 200 -1.96 -10.93 -3.17
N TRP A 201 -3.02 -10.17 -3.43
CA TRP A 201 -4.35 -10.51 -2.97
C TRP A 201 -4.92 -11.77 -3.60
N LEU A 202 -4.69 -11.98 -4.91
CA LEU A 202 -5.13 -13.20 -5.60
C LEU A 202 -4.47 -14.46 -5.05
N LYS A 203 -3.25 -14.38 -4.50
CA LYS A 203 -2.60 -15.52 -3.82
C LYS A 203 -3.39 -16.00 -2.59
N VAL A 204 -4.07 -15.09 -1.89
CA VAL A 204 -4.86 -15.40 -0.68
C VAL A 204 -6.38 -15.46 -0.95
N HIS A 205 -6.84 -14.95 -2.10
CA HIS A 205 -8.21 -15.06 -2.61
C HIS A 205 -8.23 -15.72 -4.01
N PRO A 206 -7.80 -17.00 -4.14
CA PRO A 206 -7.57 -17.64 -5.45
C PRO A 206 -8.83 -17.91 -6.28
N ARG A 207 -10.02 -17.65 -5.72
CA ARG A 207 -11.30 -17.79 -6.43
C ARG A 207 -11.82 -16.48 -7.01
N ALA A 208 -11.21 -15.35 -6.66
CA ALA A 208 -11.64 -14.06 -7.16
C ALA A 208 -11.23 -13.91 -8.63
N SER A 209 -12.14 -13.39 -9.45
CA SER A 209 -11.90 -13.01 -10.85
C SER A 209 -12.58 -11.66 -11.14
N LYS A 210 -12.43 -11.12 -12.35
CA LYS A 210 -13.16 -9.89 -12.72
C LYS A 210 -14.68 -10.10 -12.71
N GLU A 211 -15.15 -11.29 -13.06
CA GLU A 211 -16.56 -11.66 -13.10
C GLU A 211 -17.13 -11.93 -11.70
N GLU A 212 -16.31 -12.52 -10.82
CA GLU A 212 -16.67 -12.82 -9.43
C GLU A 212 -15.63 -12.21 -8.47
N PRO A 213 -15.58 -10.87 -8.33
CA PRO A 213 -14.48 -10.20 -7.65
C PRO A 213 -14.52 -10.33 -6.13
N GLY A 214 -15.70 -10.56 -5.56
CA GLY A 214 -15.88 -10.60 -4.11
C GLY A 214 -15.33 -9.34 -3.42
N SER A 215 -14.51 -9.53 -2.40
CA SER A 215 -13.85 -8.43 -1.66
C SER A 215 -12.77 -7.71 -2.48
N LEU A 216 -12.36 -8.20 -3.66
CA LEU A 216 -11.33 -7.58 -4.51
C LEU A 216 -11.87 -6.65 -5.60
N HIS A 217 -13.17 -6.36 -5.62
CA HIS A 217 -13.80 -5.50 -6.64
C HIS A 217 -13.05 -4.17 -6.84
N ARG A 218 -12.64 -3.50 -5.76
CA ARG A 218 -11.88 -2.24 -5.85
C ARG A 218 -10.51 -2.39 -6.50
N PHE A 219 -9.83 -3.51 -6.28
CA PHE A 219 -8.52 -3.76 -6.87
C PHE A 219 -8.63 -4.09 -8.36
N PHE A 220 -9.70 -4.75 -8.78
CA PHE A 220 -9.99 -4.91 -10.21
C PHE A 220 -10.31 -3.56 -10.87
N ASP A 221 -11.10 -2.69 -10.21
CA ASP A 221 -11.35 -1.34 -10.72
C ASP A 221 -10.04 -0.55 -10.88
N VAL A 222 -9.14 -0.61 -9.88
CA VAL A 222 -7.81 0.01 -9.95
C VAL A 222 -6.97 -0.57 -11.10
N GLU A 223 -6.96 -1.89 -11.30
CA GLU A 223 -6.22 -2.53 -12.40
C GLU A 223 -6.70 -2.03 -13.78
N ASP A 224 -8.01 -1.82 -13.93
CA ASP A 224 -8.59 -1.33 -15.16
C ASP A 224 -8.26 0.16 -15.41
N THR A 225 -8.27 0.99 -14.36
CA THR A 225 -8.08 2.44 -14.48
C THR A 225 -6.66 2.95 -14.27
N HIS A 226 -5.74 2.12 -13.76
CA HIS A 226 -4.37 2.51 -13.40
C HIS A 226 -3.32 1.66 -14.13
N THR A 227 -2.16 2.26 -14.34
CA THR A 227 -0.94 1.55 -14.72
C THR A 227 -0.24 1.11 -13.44
N GLN A 228 0.06 -0.19 -13.34
CA GLN A 228 0.80 -0.75 -12.21
C GLN A 228 2.31 -0.67 -12.46
N TYR A 229 3.03 -0.28 -11.41
CA TYR A 229 4.48 -0.26 -11.31
C TYR A 229 4.93 -1.12 -10.14
N THR A 230 6.06 -1.80 -10.32
CA THR A 230 6.74 -2.46 -9.20
C THR A 230 7.24 -1.38 -8.23
N PHE A 231 6.82 -1.44 -6.97
CA PHE A 231 7.36 -0.54 -5.95
C PHE A 231 8.68 -1.11 -5.42
N PRO A 232 9.74 -0.30 -5.27
CA PRO A 232 11.03 -0.78 -4.77
C PRO A 232 10.91 -1.40 -3.38
N ASP A 233 11.44 -2.61 -3.25
CA ASP A 233 11.34 -3.38 -2.01
C ASP A 233 12.30 -2.85 -0.94
N LEU A 234 11.91 -3.03 0.32
CA LEU A 234 12.73 -2.75 1.50
C LEU A 234 12.39 -3.79 2.58
N ASP A 235 12.98 -4.97 2.44
CA ASP A 235 12.76 -6.12 3.30
C ASP A 235 11.25 -6.38 3.52
N PHE A 236 10.83 -6.65 4.76
CA PHE A 236 9.42 -6.86 5.08
C PHE A 236 8.62 -5.54 5.15
N ILE A 237 9.25 -4.36 5.05
CA ILE A 237 8.57 -3.07 5.20
C ILE A 237 7.74 -2.74 3.96
N PHE A 238 8.28 -2.96 2.76
CA PHE A 238 7.58 -2.75 1.48
C PHE A 238 7.36 -4.04 0.68
N SER A 239 7.47 -5.20 1.33
CA SER A 239 7.13 -6.47 0.70
C SER A 239 5.70 -6.44 0.16
N SER A 240 5.47 -7.11 -0.97
CA SER A 240 4.14 -7.18 -1.61
C SER A 240 3.55 -5.81 -2.00
N THR A 241 4.34 -4.74 -2.03
CA THR A 241 3.88 -3.38 -2.37
C THR A 241 3.98 -3.13 -3.88
N SER A 242 2.97 -2.46 -4.42
CA SER A 242 2.90 -1.95 -5.79
C SER A 242 2.53 -0.47 -5.77
N MET A 243 2.88 0.23 -6.85
CA MET A 243 2.39 1.57 -7.10
C MET A 243 1.45 1.55 -8.31
N TYR A 244 0.24 2.05 -8.13
CA TYR A 244 -0.74 2.24 -9.18
C TYR A 244 -0.86 3.73 -9.49
N TRP A 245 -0.71 4.07 -10.77
CA TRP A 245 -0.82 5.43 -11.28
C TRP A 245 -1.98 5.53 -12.25
N ARG A 246 -2.92 6.45 -12.04
CA ARG A 246 -4.11 6.56 -12.91
C ARG A 246 -3.71 6.81 -14.36
N LYS A 247 -4.37 6.12 -15.30
CA LYS A 247 -4.19 6.33 -16.75
C LYS A 247 -4.78 7.67 -17.17
N ASP A 248 -4.15 8.32 -18.14
CA ASP A 248 -4.64 9.57 -18.71
C ASP A 248 -5.98 9.34 -19.41
N GLU A 249 -7.00 10.17 -19.13
CA GLU A 249 -8.36 10.01 -19.67
C GLU A 249 -8.44 10.20 -21.21
N GLN A 250 -7.33 10.54 -21.87
CA GLN A 250 -7.28 10.91 -23.30
C GLN A 250 -6.20 10.20 -24.14
N ASN A 251 -5.50 9.19 -23.61
CA ASN A 251 -4.56 8.42 -24.43
C ASN A 251 -4.64 6.93 -24.11
N PRO A 252 -5.32 6.11 -24.94
CA PRO A 252 -5.07 4.68 -24.92
C PRO A 252 -3.62 4.49 -25.37
N VAL A 253 -2.70 4.30 -24.41
CA VAL A 253 -1.33 3.91 -24.72
C VAL A 253 -1.43 2.61 -25.52
N ASN A 254 -1.20 2.71 -26.83
CA ASN A 254 -0.95 1.55 -27.67
C ASN A 254 0.23 0.81 -27.05
N THR A 255 -0.03 -0.38 -26.52
CA THR A 255 1.02 -1.32 -26.15
C THR A 255 1.96 -1.46 -27.34
N PRO A 256 3.27 -1.17 -27.21
CA PRO A 256 4.21 -1.44 -28.28
C PRO A 256 4.22 -2.95 -28.50
N VAL A 257 3.69 -3.40 -29.63
CA VAL A 257 3.97 -4.74 -30.13
C VAL A 257 5.46 -4.76 -30.44
N ILE A 258 6.23 -5.48 -29.64
CA ILE A 258 7.64 -5.75 -29.92
C ILE A 258 7.66 -6.62 -31.20
N PRO A 259 8.20 -6.14 -32.33
CA PRO A 259 8.41 -7.03 -33.46
C PRO A 259 9.49 -8.03 -33.08
N GLU A 260 9.17 -9.33 -33.19
CA GLU A 260 10.16 -10.41 -33.08
C GLU A 260 11.32 -10.08 -34.04
N LYS A 261 12.50 -9.83 -33.46
CA LYS A 261 13.71 -9.53 -34.23
C LYS A 261 14.38 -10.86 -34.56
N ASP A 262 14.29 -11.24 -35.83
CA ASP A 262 15.20 -12.19 -36.44
C ASP A 262 16.66 -11.74 -36.25
N ALA A 263 17.52 -12.75 -36.11
CA ALA A 263 18.88 -12.64 -35.65
C ALA A 263 19.82 -11.78 -36.53
N SER A 264 20.89 -11.33 -35.87
CA SER A 264 22.17 -10.80 -36.38
C SER A 264 22.24 -9.32 -36.78
N THR A 265 22.99 -8.53 -36.01
CA THR A 265 24.40 -8.16 -36.30
C THR A 265 24.84 -7.12 -35.26
N ASP A 266 26.05 -7.31 -34.73
CA ASP A 266 26.71 -6.47 -33.72
C ASP A 266 26.88 -5.00 -34.13
N GLN A 267 26.69 -4.09 -33.18
CA GLN A 267 27.56 -2.92 -32.95
C GLN A 267 27.25 -2.23 -31.61
N GLU A 268 28.31 -1.97 -30.84
CA GLU A 268 28.34 -1.20 -29.60
C GLU A 268 28.03 0.29 -29.80
N ALA A 269 27.24 0.89 -28.90
CA ALA A 269 27.57 2.09 -28.11
C ALA A 269 26.29 2.78 -27.58
N GLY A 270 26.30 3.13 -26.29
CA GLY A 270 25.34 4.06 -25.68
C GLY A 270 24.45 3.43 -24.61
N SER A 271 24.97 3.34 -23.39
CA SER A 271 24.22 2.90 -22.19
C SER A 271 23.11 3.89 -21.86
N SER A 272 21.90 3.62 -22.35
CA SER A 272 20.64 4.05 -21.73
C SER A 272 20.30 3.10 -20.59
N PRO A 273 19.69 3.57 -19.48
CA PRO A 273 19.23 2.68 -18.44
C PRO A 273 18.15 1.75 -19.00
N ASP A 274 18.28 0.46 -18.69
CA ASP A 274 17.34 -0.59 -19.10
C ASP A 274 16.00 -0.40 -18.37
N ILE A 275 15.05 0.24 -19.05
CA ILE A 275 13.70 0.62 -18.54
C ILE A 275 12.76 -0.60 -18.46
N THR A 276 13.16 -1.75 -19.01
CA THR A 276 12.33 -2.96 -19.14
C THR A 276 11.90 -3.56 -17.78
N VAL A 277 12.51 -3.14 -16.67
CA VAL A 277 12.19 -3.64 -15.31
C VAL A 277 11.05 -2.87 -14.63
N LEU A 278 10.67 -1.68 -15.13
CA LEU A 278 9.73 -0.80 -14.42
C LEU A 278 8.26 -1.00 -14.79
N LEU A 279 7.98 -1.55 -15.97
CA LEU A 279 6.63 -1.82 -16.47
C LEU A 279 6.42 -3.33 -16.55
N ARG A 280 5.29 -3.84 -16.04
CA ARG A 280 4.90 -5.24 -16.24
C ARG A 280 3.84 -5.35 -17.34
N PRO A 281 4.07 -6.15 -18.40
CA PRO A 281 3.00 -6.63 -19.26
C PRO A 281 2.24 -7.76 -18.57
N LEU A 282 0.90 -7.72 -18.62
CA LEU A 282 0.03 -8.84 -18.25
C LEU A 282 -0.34 -9.60 -19.53
N ASP A 283 0.50 -10.55 -19.94
CA ASP A 283 0.13 -11.49 -21.00
C ASP A 283 -0.22 -12.86 -20.42
N THR A 284 -1.42 -13.30 -20.80
CA THR A 284 -1.98 -14.67 -20.77
C THR A 284 -2.42 -15.28 -19.43
N LEU A 285 -3.58 -14.84 -18.93
CA LEU A 285 -4.63 -15.78 -18.50
C LEU A 285 -5.55 -16.08 -19.70
N ARG A 286 -5.04 -16.83 -20.68
CA ARG A 286 -5.90 -17.46 -21.68
C ARG A 286 -6.51 -18.71 -21.05
N LEU A 287 -7.80 -18.60 -20.77
CA LEU A 287 -8.72 -19.71 -20.60
C LEU A 287 -8.57 -20.69 -21.78
N THR A 288 -7.99 -21.86 -21.55
CA THR A 288 -8.26 -23.02 -22.39
C THR A 288 -9.53 -23.69 -21.88
N ASN A 289 -10.67 -23.18 -22.37
CA ASN A 289 -11.87 -23.99 -22.46
C ASN A 289 -11.64 -25.08 -23.52
N SER A 290 -11.53 -26.33 -23.08
CA SER A 290 -11.84 -27.48 -23.93
C SER A 290 -12.75 -28.42 -23.15
N GLY A 291 -14.05 -28.13 -23.20
CA GLY A 291 -15.04 -29.18 -23.05
C GLY A 291 -15.17 -29.93 -24.38
N ASN A 292 -15.07 -31.26 -24.35
CA ASN A 292 -16.04 -32.09 -25.06
C ASN A 292 -16.07 -33.52 -24.49
N SER A 293 -17.24 -33.82 -23.90
CA SER A 293 -18.02 -35.07 -23.94
C SER A 293 -17.35 -36.43 -24.23
N ASP A 294 -17.52 -37.33 -23.27
CA ASP A 294 -17.91 -38.75 -23.36
C ASP A 294 -18.07 -39.41 -24.74
N THR A 295 -17.48 -40.60 -24.93
CA THR A 295 -18.24 -41.81 -25.32
C THR A 295 -17.49 -43.13 -25.05
N GLN A 296 -18.09 -43.99 -24.21
CA GLN A 296 -18.17 -45.47 -24.28
C GLN A 296 -17.00 -46.29 -24.87
N ARG A 297 -16.30 -47.10 -24.05
CA ARG A 297 -16.57 -48.53 -23.74
C ARG A 297 -15.43 -49.11 -22.90
#